data_AF-A0ABD2J194-F1
#
_entry.id   AF-A0ABD2J194-F1
#
_cell.length_a   1.000
_cell.length_b   1.000
_cell.length_c   1.000
_cell.angle_alpha   90.00
_cell.angle_beta   90.00
_cell.angle_gamma   90.00
#
_symmetry.space_group_name_H-M   'P 1'
#
loop_
_entity.id
_entity.type
_entity.pdbx_description
1 polymer ?
#
loop_
_entity_poly.entity_id
_entity_poly.type
_entity_poly.pdbx_seq_one_letter_code
_entity_poly.pdbx_strand_id
1 'polypeptide(L)'
;MVERVNSSNLPSEEKAVAEADLRKRFPRGMRHNGVDAFRFSLLQHDLTKAVLRVDFTLPLTEARNFCNRVWNLCKFTQRVFKAAHGW
;
A
#
# COMPACT_ATOMS: atom_id res chain seq x y z
N MET A 1 14.08 -5.96 2.41
CA MET A 1 13.96 -4.68 3.16
C MET A 1 15.22 -4.40 3.97
N VAL A 2 15.66 -5.34 4.82
CA VAL A 2 16.89 -5.21 5.61
C VAL A 2 18.15 -5.01 4.74
N GLU A 3 18.30 -5.77 3.65
CA GLU A 3 19.43 -5.62 2.72
C GLU A 3 19.59 -4.19 2.18
N ARG A 4 18.47 -3.51 1.90
CA ARG A 4 18.47 -2.10 1.45
C ARG A 4 18.95 -1.13 2.52
N VAL A 5 18.66 -1.41 3.80
CA VAL A 5 19.19 -0.62 4.91
C VAL A 5 20.69 -0.83 5.03
N ASN A 6 21.15 -2.07 4.89
CA ASN A 6 22.58 -2.40 4.97
C ASN A 6 23.39 -1.77 3.83
N SER A 7 22.83 -1.73 2.61
CA SER A 7 23.45 -1.08 1.44
C SER A 7 23.31 0.45 1.42
N SER A 8 22.62 1.05 2.39
CA SER A 8 22.43 2.51 2.43
C SER A 8 23.68 3.24 2.92
N ASN A 9 23.72 4.55 2.72
CA ASN A 9 24.79 5.42 3.24
C ASN A 9 24.60 5.84 4.72
N LEU A 10 23.70 5.16 5.44
CA LEU A 10 23.44 5.47 6.86
C LEU A 10 24.63 5.07 7.75
N PRO A 11 24.85 5.76 8.89
CA PRO A 11 25.79 5.33 9.91
C PRO A 11 25.47 3.92 10.44
N SER A 12 26.51 3.20 10.89
CA SER A 12 26.38 1.82 11.40
C SER A 12 25.38 1.69 12.55
N GLU A 13 25.34 2.70 13.44
CA GLU A 13 24.41 2.74 14.58
C GLU A 13 22.96 2.90 14.12
N GLU A 14 22.71 3.81 13.16
CA GLU A 14 21.36 4.03 12.62
C GLU A 14 20.87 2.82 11.83
N LYS A 15 21.76 2.12 11.12
CA LYS A 15 21.43 0.86 10.43
C LYS A 15 20.90 -0.19 11.41
N ALA A 16 21.55 -0.35 12.56
CA ALA A 16 21.13 -1.31 13.59
C ALA A 16 19.75 -0.95 14.17
N VAL A 17 19.50 0.33 14.45
CA VAL A 17 18.19 0.81 14.93
C VAL A 17 17.09 0.58 13.89
N ALA A 18 17.36 0.95 12.63
CA ALA A 18 16.41 0.79 11.54
C ALA A 18 16.11 -0.69 11.25
N GLU A 19 17.12 -1.55 11.29
CA GLU A 19 16.94 -3.00 11.13
C GLU A 19 16.08 -3.60 12.25
N ALA A 20 16.32 -3.21 13.51
CA ALA A 20 15.53 -3.67 14.65
C ALA A 20 14.05 -3.23 14.52
N ASP A 21 13.78 -1.97 14.15
CA ASP A 21 12.42 -1.48 13.96
C ASP A 21 11.72 -2.18 12.77
N LEU A 22 12.43 -2.39 11.67
CA LEU A 22 11.90 -3.11 10.51
C LEU A 22 11.54 -4.55 10.83
N ARG A 23 12.41 -5.29 11.54
CA ARG A 23 12.15 -6.68 11.94
C ARG A 23 10.98 -6.75 12.92
N LYS A 24 10.84 -5.77 13.83
CA LYS A 24 9.73 -5.67 14.78
C LYS A 24 8.40 -5.40 14.08
N ARG A 25 8.37 -4.44 13.14
CA ARG A 25 7.14 -4.01 12.46
C ARG A 25 6.73 -4.93 11.30
N PHE A 26 7.70 -5.49 10.60
CA PHE A 26 7.50 -6.31 9.41
C PHE A 26 8.27 -7.63 9.49
N PRO A 27 7.94 -8.53 10.45
CA PRO A 27 8.68 -9.77 10.67
C PRO A 27 8.65 -10.70 9.45
N ARG A 28 7.58 -10.65 8.64
CA ARG A 28 7.43 -11.40 7.38
C ARG A 28 7.54 -10.50 6.14
N GLY A 29 8.09 -9.29 6.31
CA GLY A 29 8.08 -8.25 5.28
C GLY A 29 6.71 -7.59 5.10
N MET A 30 6.66 -6.57 4.23
CA MET A 30 5.42 -5.87 3.91
C MET A 30 4.54 -6.74 3.00
N ARG A 31 3.24 -6.79 3.27
CA ARG A 31 2.30 -7.53 2.43
C ARG A 31 2.18 -6.87 1.06
N HIS A 32 2.14 -7.69 0.01
CA HIS A 32 1.89 -7.20 -1.36
C HIS A 32 0.43 -6.75 -1.50
N ASN A 33 0.19 -5.45 -1.40
CA ASN A 33 -1.16 -4.87 -1.48
C ASN A 33 -1.51 -4.31 -2.88
N GLY A 34 -0.54 -4.22 -3.79
CA GLY A 34 -0.71 -3.65 -5.13
C GLY A 34 -0.37 -2.16 -5.19
N VAL A 35 0.07 -1.68 -6.35
CA VAL A 35 0.56 -0.30 -6.52
C VAL A 35 -0.58 0.71 -6.40
N ASP A 36 -1.77 0.39 -6.93
CA ASP A 36 -2.92 1.30 -6.87
C ASP A 36 -3.44 1.51 -5.45
N ALA A 37 -3.45 0.44 -4.64
CA ALA A 37 -3.80 0.53 -3.22
C ALA A 37 -2.81 1.47 -2.48
N PHE A 38 -1.54 1.41 -2.83
CA PHE A 38 -0.52 2.31 -2.26
C PHE A 38 -0.74 3.77 -2.68
N ARG A 39 -0.98 4.02 -3.98
CA ARG A 39 -1.27 5.36 -4.50
C ARG A 39 -2.52 5.96 -3.86
N PHE A 40 -3.58 5.17 -3.76
CA PHE A 40 -4.84 5.60 -3.15
C PHE A 40 -4.67 5.90 -1.67
N SER A 41 -3.96 5.04 -0.93
CA SER A 41 -3.66 5.27 0.48
C SER A 41 -2.86 6.56 0.70
N LEU A 42 -1.90 6.89 -0.16
CA LEU A 42 -1.14 8.13 -0.06
C LEU A 42 -1.99 9.37 -0.35
N LEU A 43 -2.88 9.30 -1.34
CA LEU A 43 -3.79 10.39 -1.70
C LEU A 43 -4.90 10.63 -0.67
N GLN A 44 -5.25 9.63 0.14
CA GLN A 44 -6.22 9.79 1.23
C GLN A 44 -5.68 10.61 2.40
N HIS A 45 -4.36 10.69 2.55
CA HIS A 45 -3.78 11.47 3.62
C HIS A 45 -3.88 12.97 3.33
N ASP A 46 -3.98 13.73 4.41
CA ASP A 46 -3.99 15.18 4.35
C ASP A 46 -2.62 15.71 3.92
N LEU A 47 -2.54 16.13 2.65
CA LEU A 47 -1.33 16.69 2.03
C LEU A 47 -0.99 18.09 2.54
N THR A 48 -1.89 18.75 3.30
CA THR A 48 -1.62 20.07 3.88
C THR A 48 -0.68 20.00 5.09
N LYS A 49 -0.45 18.81 5.63
CA LYS A 49 0.48 18.61 6.75
C LYS A 49 1.91 18.49 6.25
N ALA A 50 2.81 19.23 6.88
CA ALA A 50 4.24 19.20 6.57
C ALA A 50 4.89 17.81 6.76
N VAL A 51 4.30 16.95 7.61
CA VAL A 51 4.80 15.60 7.88
C VAL A 51 3.68 14.58 7.68
N LEU A 52 3.90 13.69 6.71
CA LEU A 52 3.01 12.59 6.42
C LEU A 52 3.35 11.38 7.31
N ARG A 53 2.54 11.14 8.34
CA ARG A 53 2.65 9.92 9.15
C ARG A 53 1.96 8.77 8.43
N VAL A 54 2.71 8.04 7.59
CA VAL A 54 2.17 6.88 6.88
C VAL A 54 2.21 5.65 7.78
N ASP A 55 1.05 5.19 8.24
CA ASP A 55 0.90 3.81 8.69
C ASP A 55 0.60 2.94 7.46
N PHE A 56 1.49 2.01 7.17
CA PHE A 56 1.41 1.19 5.95
C PHE A 56 0.55 -0.07 6.11
N THR A 57 -0.04 -0.31 7.28
CA THR A 57 -0.67 -1.61 7.57
C THR A 57 -2.19 -1.58 7.36
N LEU A 58 -2.90 -0.75 8.12
CA LEU A 58 -4.36 -0.64 8.08
C LEU A 58 -4.85 0.09 6.81
N PRO A 59 -4.36 1.31 6.48
CA PRO A 59 -4.85 2.08 5.35
C PRO A 59 -4.63 1.41 3.99
N LEU A 60 -3.49 0.73 3.80
CA LEU A 60 -3.25 -0.01 2.56
C LEU A 60 -4.19 -1.21 2.38
N THR A 61 -4.60 -1.85 3.47
CA THR A 61 -5.54 -2.98 3.40
C THR A 61 -6.92 -2.50 2.99
N GLU A 62 -7.37 -1.38 3.55
CA GLU A 62 -8.63 -0.74 3.20
C GLU A 62 -8.63 -0.22 1.75
N ALA A 63 -7.54 0.44 1.34
CA ALA A 63 -7.35 0.88 -0.04
C ALA A 63 -7.40 -0.28 -1.04
N ARG A 64 -6.81 -1.43 -0.71
CA ARG A 64 -6.91 -2.65 -1.54
C ARG A 64 -8.36 -3.13 -1.66
N ASN A 65 -9.09 -3.17 -0.55
CA ASN A 65 -10.49 -3.59 -0.55
C ASN A 65 -11.36 -2.63 -1.38
N PHE A 66 -11.09 -1.33 -1.31
CA PHE A 66 -11.73 -0.33 -2.15
C PHE A 66 -11.46 -0.58 -3.63
N CYS A 67 -10.18 -0.74 -4.04
CA CYS A 67 -9.83 -1.04 -5.42
C CYS A 67 -10.52 -2.32 -5.94
N ASN A 68 -10.58 -3.38 -5.11
CA ASN A 68 -11.28 -4.61 -5.46
C ASN A 68 -12.79 -4.40 -5.64
N ARG A 69 -13.40 -3.53 -4.82
CA ARG A 69 -14.83 -3.22 -4.94
C ARG A 69 -15.15 -2.44 -6.21
N VAL A 70 -14.32 -1.45 -6.56
CA VAL A 70 -14.43 -0.71 -7.82
C VAL A 70 -14.28 -1.65 -9.02
N TRP A 71 -13.29 -2.55 -8.99
CA TRP A 71 -13.11 -3.55 -10.04
C TRP A 71 -14.35 -4.44 -10.20
N ASN A 72 -14.87 -4.99 -9.11
CA ASN A 72 -16.07 -5.84 -9.14
C ASN A 72 -17.29 -5.08 -9.63
N LEU A 73 -17.45 -3.82 -9.26
CA LEU A 73 -18.52 -2.94 -9.76
C LEU A 73 -18.41 -2.79 -11.28
N CYS A 74 -17.25 -2.36 -11.79
CA CYS A 74 -17.03 -2.21 -13.24
C CYS A 74 -17.31 -3.52 -13.99
N LYS A 75 -16.84 -4.66 -13.46
CA LYS A 75 -17.05 -5.97 -14.06
C LYS A 75 -18.52 -6.38 -14.08
N PHE A 76 -19.25 -6.10 -12.99
CA PHE A 76 -20.69 -6.35 -12.91
C PHE A 76 -21.45 -5.47 -13.91
N THR A 77 -21.17 -4.17 -13.92
CA THR A 77 -21.80 -3.22 -14.83
C THR A 77 -21.55 -3.57 -16.29
N GLN A 78 -20.33 -3.94 -16.67
CA GLN A 78 -20.02 -4.42 -18.02
C GLN A 78 -20.81 -5.68 -18.40
N ARG A 79 -20.97 -6.64 -17.47
CA ARG A 79 -21.79 -7.84 -17.72
C ARG A 79 -23.26 -7.49 -17.94
N VAL A 80 -23.82 -6.61 -17.11
CA VAL A 80 -25.21 -6.16 -17.23
C VAL A 80 -25.43 -5.44 -18.56
N PHE A 81 -24.54 -4.53 -18.94
CA PHE A 81 -24.66 -3.80 -20.21
C PHE A 81 -24.51 -4.69 -21.44
N LYS A 82 -23.59 -5.68 -21.41
CA LYS A 82 -23.49 -6.68 -22.49
C LYS A 82 -24.76 -7.52 -22.62
N ALA A 83 -25.30 -7.98 -21.50
CA ALA A 83 -26.56 -8.74 -21.49
C ALA A 83 -27.76 -7.92 -21.98
N ALA A 84 -27.79 -6.61 -21.70
CA ALA A 84 -28.86 -5.72 -22.13
C ALA A 84 -28.79 -5.33 -23.62
N HIS A 85 -27.59 -5.23 -24.20
CA HIS A 85 -27.39 -4.78 -25.58
C HIS A 85 -27.03 -5.88 -26.59
N GLY A 86 -26.92 -7.14 -26.18
CA GLY A 86 -26.84 -8.28 -27.11
C GLY A 86 -25.60 -8.27 -28.03
N TRP A 87 -24.40 -8.01 -27.47
CA TRP A 87 -23.10 -8.25 -28.11
C TRP A 87 -22.23 -9.16 -27.26
#